data_AF-A0A938EP56-F1
#
_entry.id   AF-A0A938EP56-F1
#
_cell.length_a   1.000
_cell.length_b   1.000
_cell.length_c   1.000
_cell.angle_alpha   90.00
_cell.angle_beta   90.00
_cell.angle_gamma   90.00
#
_symmetry.space_group_name_H-M   'P 1'
#
loop_
_entity.id
_entity.type
_entity.pdbx_description
1 polymer ?
#
loop_
_entity_poly.entity_id
_entity_poly.type
_entity_poly.pdbx_seq_one_letter_code
_entity_poly.pdbx_strand_id
1 'polypeptide(L)' 'MTAITDETTVPTTALDRLRQRAVSDYLAVSRGAAVFSSMDDYMAAEERAWDRLQAAIGRARRVEGSALV' A
#
# COMPACT_ATOMS: atom_id res chain seq x y z
N MET A 1 24.39 28.37 -3.22
CA MET A 1 23.26 27.46 -3.49
C MET A 1 23.33 26.36 -2.43
N THR A 2 22.71 26.58 -1.29
CA THR A 2 22.86 25.71 -0.11
C THR A 2 21.92 24.52 -0.27
N ALA A 3 22.47 23.32 -0.37
CA ALA A 3 21.68 22.10 -0.39
C ALA A 3 20.98 21.98 0.98
N ILE A 4 19.66 22.10 0.98
CA ILE A 4 18.84 21.78 2.14
C ILE A 4 18.80 20.25 2.18
N THR A 5 19.73 19.63 2.91
CA THR A 5 19.60 18.23 3.27
C THR A 5 18.46 18.15 4.27
N ASP A 6 17.33 17.60 3.83
CA ASP A 6 16.23 17.21 4.70
C ASP A 6 16.73 16.07 5.60
N GLU A 7 17.32 16.43 6.74
CA GLU A 7 17.88 15.50 7.74
C GLU A 7 16.78 14.70 8.49
N THR A 8 15.52 14.89 8.12
CA THR A 8 14.34 14.27 8.74
C THR A 8 13.72 13.13 7.95
N THR A 9 14.19 12.86 6.72
CA THR A 9 13.64 11.77 5.92
C THR A 9 14.10 10.41 6.46
N VAL A 10 13.26 9.78 7.27
CA VAL A 10 13.46 8.37 7.68
C VAL A 10 13.57 7.53 6.40
N PRO A 11 14.64 6.73 6.23
CA PRO A 11 14.83 5.94 5.02
C PRO A 11 13.64 5.00 4.85
N THR A 12 12.85 5.24 3.80
CA THR A 12 11.66 4.44 3.53
C THR A 12 12.09 3.07 2.99
N THR A 13 11.81 2.01 3.75
CA THR A 13 12.23 0.66 3.35
C THR A 13 11.49 0.20 2.09
N ALA A 14 11.98 -0.86 1.46
CA ALA A 14 11.26 -1.49 0.35
C ALA A 14 9.87 -2.01 0.78
N LEU A 15 9.73 -2.42 2.05
CA LEU A 15 8.45 -2.88 2.62
C LEU A 15 7.48 -1.72 2.86
N ASP A 16 7.98 -0.58 3.34
CA ASP A 16 7.16 0.62 3.49
C ASP A 16 6.61 1.09 2.15
N ARG A 17 7.46 1.09 1.11
CA ARG A 17 7.04 1.42 -0.26
C ARG A 17 6.01 0.42 -0.80
N LEU A 18 6.16 -0.87 -0.50
CA LEU A 18 5.17 -1.89 -0.87
C LEU A 18 3.83 -1.63 -0.18
N ARG A 19 3.84 -1.34 1.13
CA ARG A 19 2.64 -1.03 1.91
C ARG A 19 1.95 0.22 1.37
N GLN A 20 2.70 1.29 1.13
CA GLN A 20 2.17 2.55 0.60
C GLN A 20 1.53 2.37 -0.79
N ARG A 21 2.18 1.61 -1.68
CA ARG A 21 1.62 1.28 -3.00
C ARG A 21 0.32 0.49 -2.87
N ALA A 22 0.29 -0.55 -2.05
CA ALA A 22 -0.92 -1.35 -1.85
C ALA A 22 -2.09 -0.54 -1.26
N VAL A 23 -1.81 0.40 -0.34
CA VAL A 23 -2.82 1.34 0.19
C VAL A 23 -3.34 2.27 -0.92
N SER A 24 -2.43 2.86 -1.71
CA SER A 24 -2.81 3.73 -2.82
C SER A 24 -3.67 3.00 -3.85
N ASP A 25 -3.32 1.77 -4.20
CA ASP A 25 -4.06 0.95 -5.17
C ASP A 25 -5.46 0.62 -4.65
N TYR A 26 -5.58 0.22 -3.38
CA TYR A 26 -6.88 -0.03 -2.76
C TYR A 26 -7.76 1.22 -2.76
N LEU A 27 -7.22 2.37 -2.35
CA LEU A 27 -7.96 3.62 -2.33
C LEU A 27 -8.38 4.09 -3.72
N ALA A 28 -7.54 3.85 -4.74
CA ALA A 28 -7.87 4.17 -6.13
C ALA A 28 -9.07 3.35 -6.62
N VAL A 29 -9.11 2.05 -6.30
CA VAL A 29 -10.23 1.17 -6.65
C VAL A 29 -11.48 1.56 -5.87
N SER A 30 -11.39 1.68 -4.54
CA SER A 30 -12.52 1.96 -3.65
C SER A 30 -13.21 3.30 -3.95
N ARG A 31 -12.44 4.32 -4.36
CA ARG A 31 -12.99 5.62 -4.81
C ARG A 31 -13.45 5.62 -6.27
N GLY A 32 -13.07 4.59 -7.04
CA GLY A 32 -13.25 4.49 -8.48
C GLY A 32 -14.50 3.71 -8.91
N ALA A 33 -15.48 3.49 -8.03
CA ALA A 33 -16.66 2.66 -8.34
C ALA A 33 -17.36 3.03 -9.66
N ALA A 34 -17.43 4.33 -9.99
CA ALA A 34 -18.05 4.82 -11.23
C ALA A 34 -17.30 4.44 -12.52
N VAL A 35 -16.06 3.95 -12.43
CA VAL A 35 -15.24 3.55 -13.59
C VAL A 35 -15.58 2.12 -14.06
N PHE A 36 -16.23 1.32 -13.22
CA PHE A 36 -16.56 -0.06 -13.53
C PHE A 36 -17.89 -0.17 -14.28
N SER A 37 -17.98 -1.15 -15.18
CA SER A 37 -19.17 -1.45 -15.98
C SER A 37 -20.35 -1.96 -15.16
N SER A 38 -20.07 -2.59 -14.01
CA SER A 38 -21.08 -3.13 -13.10
C SER A 38 -20.60 -3.08 -11.66
N MET A 39 -21.54 -3.21 -10.72
CA MET A 39 -21.22 -3.30 -9.29
C MET A 39 -20.43 -4.59 -8.98
N ASP A 40 -20.73 -5.69 -9.67
CA ASP A 40 -20.01 -6.96 -9.48
C ASP A 40 -18.53 -6.85 -9.91
N ASP A 41 -18.26 -6.16 -11.03
CA ASP A 41 -16.89 -5.89 -11.49
C ASP A 41 -16.11 -5.03 -10.49
N TYR A 42 -16.78 -4.00 -9.94
CA TYR A 42 -16.23 -3.16 -8.89
C TYR A 42 -15.90 -3.98 -7.63
N MET A 43 -16.85 -4.77 -7.13
CA MET A 43 -16.67 -5.59 -5.93
C MET A 43 -15.53 -6.59 -6.10
N ALA A 44 -15.46 -7.27 -7.25
CA ALA A 44 -14.37 -8.20 -7.55
C ALA A 44 -13.00 -7.49 -7.66
N ALA A 45 -12.97 -6.25 -8.14
CA ALA A 45 -11.74 -5.45 -8.19
C ALA A 45 -11.33 -4.95 -6.80
N GLU A 46 -12.30 -4.52 -5.98
CA GLU A 46 -12.10 -4.08 -4.60
C GLU A 46 -11.58 -5.22 -3.73
N GLU A 47 -12.17 -6.41 -3.83
CA GLU A 47 -11.72 -7.63 -3.12
C GLU A 47 -10.27 -7.97 -3.47
N ARG A 48 -9.92 -8.01 -4.77
CA ARG A 48 -8.54 -8.26 -5.21
C ARG A 48 -7.55 -7.19 -4.72
N ALA A 49 -7.97 -5.93 -4.63
CA ALA A 49 -7.13 -4.85 -4.12
C ALA A 49 -6.94 -4.97 -2.59
N TRP A 50 -8.00 -5.34 -1.88
CA TRP A 50 -7.98 -5.61 -0.45
C TRP A 50 -7.06 -6.79 -0.10
N ASP A 51 -7.10 -7.87 -0.86
CA ASP A 51 -6.21 -9.03 -0.67
C ASP A 51 -4.73 -8.65 -0.81
N ARG A 52 -4.40 -7.85 -1.83
CA ARG A 52 -3.03 -7.34 -2.02
C ARG A 52 -2.58 -6.45 -0.87
N LEU A 53 -3.47 -5.62 -0.34
CA LEU A 53 -3.21 -4.78 0.83
C LEU A 53 -2.95 -5.63 2.08
N GLN A 54 -3.80 -6.62 2.36
CA GLN A 54 -3.60 -7.53 3.48
C GLN A 54 -2.28 -8.30 3.37
N ALA A 55 -1.94 -8.79 2.17
CA ALA A 55 -0.67 -9.48 1.92
C ALA A 55 0.54 -8.56 2.16
N ALA A 56 0.48 -7.30 1.73
CA ALA A 56 1.54 -6.31 1.94
C ALA A 56 1.73 -6.00 3.44
N ILE A 57 0.63 -5.77 4.18
CA ILE A 57 0.65 -5.53 5.62
C ILE A 57 1.19 -6.76 6.36
N GLY A 58 0.70 -7.95 6.02
CA GLY A 58 1.15 -9.20 6.63
C GLY A 58 2.63 -9.51 6.35
N ARG A 59 3.18 -9.06 5.22
CA ARG A 59 4.62 -9.16 4.93
C ARG A 59 5.43 -8.17 5.76
N ALA A 60 5.00 -6.91 5.86
CA ALA A 60 5.66 -5.90 6.67
C ALA A 60 5.73 -6.32 8.15
N ARG A 61 4.59 -6.76 8.71
CA ARG A 61 4.50 -7.21 10.11
C ARG A 61 5.40 -8.41 10.43
N ARG A 62 5.54 -9.37 9.51
CA ARG A 62 6.42 -10.53 9.70
C ARG A 62 7.89 -10.13 9.77
N VAL A 63 8.30 -9.14 8.97
CA VAL A 63 9.68 -8.65 8.99
C VAL A 63 9.95 -7.84 10.25
N GLU A 64 9.03 -6.97 10.66
CA GLU A 64 9.11 -6.26 11.95
C GLU A 64 9.22 -7.24 13.13
N GLY A 65 8.40 -8.30 13.15
CA GLY A 65 8.46 -9.34 14.17
C GLY A 65 9.74 -10.17 14.15
N SER A 66 10.34 -10.38 12.97
CA SER A 66 11.62 -11.09 12.82
C SER A 66 12.84 -10.23 13.16
N ALA A 67 12.73 -8.90 13.11
CA ALA A 67 13.81 -7.98 13.46
C ALA A 67 13.94 -7.75 14.97
N LEU A 68 12.97 -8.23 15.76
CA LEU A 68 12.91 -8.08 17.22
C LEU A 68 13.34 -9.36 18.00
N VAL A 69 13.77 -10.41 17.29
CA VAL A 69 14.26 -11.69 17.85
C VAL A 69 15.73 -11.84 17.52
#